data_AF-A0AAW2VCJ8-F1
#
_entry.id   AF-A0AAW2VCJ8-F1
#
_cell.length_a   1.000
_cell.length_b   1.000
_cell.length_c   1.000
_cell.angle_alpha   90.00
_cell.angle_beta   90.00
_cell.angle_gamma   90.00
#
_symmetry.space_group_name_H-M   'P 1'
#
loop_
_entity.id
_entity.type
_entity.pdbx_description
1 polymer ?
#
loop_
_entity_poly.entity_id
_entity_poly.type
_entity_poly.pdbx_seq_one_letter_code
_entity_poly.pdbx_strand_id
1 'polypeptide(L)'
;MKFYKDKFLKHDKERFEEYLEKVKSGKAKIAAGALLPHEIIASLDDADGGQVAELQWKRMVDDMSRKGKLNNCLAVSDVSGSMSGIPMNVAIALGMLVSELCEEPWKGKIITFSSDPKLHAIEGDSLCEKSKFVRCMDWGMSTNFQKVFDVILEVAVKGNLPTDRMI
;
A
#
# COMPACT_ATOMS: atom_id res chain seq x y z
N MET A 1 -16.54 -4.67 -3.47
CA MET A 1 -17.67 -5.42 -2.90
C MET A 1 -17.99 -4.86 -1.51
N LYS A 2 -18.42 -3.58 -1.43
CA LYS A 2 -18.49 -2.83 -0.16
C LYS A 2 -19.75 -3.14 0.67
N PHE A 3 -20.91 -3.20 0.03
CA PHE A 3 -22.21 -3.19 0.73
C PHE A 3 -22.87 -4.56 0.92
N TYR A 4 -22.39 -5.59 0.22
CA TYR A 4 -23.08 -6.88 0.16
C TYR A 4 -22.26 -8.04 0.72
N LYS A 5 -20.99 -7.80 1.08
CA LYS A 5 -20.09 -8.84 1.59
C LYS A 5 -20.68 -9.55 2.80
N ASP A 6 -21.12 -8.80 3.82
CA ASP A 6 -21.71 -9.38 5.03
C ASP A 6 -22.99 -10.16 4.77
N LYS A 7 -23.77 -9.74 3.77
CA LYS A 7 -24.98 -10.45 3.35
C LYS A 7 -24.62 -11.79 2.70
N PHE A 8 -23.61 -11.84 1.84
CA PHE A 8 -23.13 -13.09 1.25
C PHE A 8 -22.53 -14.01 2.30
N LEU A 9 -21.72 -13.51 3.22
CA LEU A 9 -21.17 -14.31 4.33
C LEU A 9 -22.27 -14.89 5.23
N LYS A 10 -23.35 -14.14 5.45
CA LYS A 10 -24.46 -14.58 6.31
C LYS A 10 -25.41 -15.56 5.62
N HIS A 11 -25.66 -15.39 4.32
CA HIS A 11 -26.74 -16.08 3.63
C HIS A 11 -26.29 -17.06 2.52
N ASP A 12 -25.05 -16.97 2.03
CA ASP A 12 -24.53 -17.80 0.93
C ASP A 12 -23.01 -17.99 1.04
N LYS A 13 -22.53 -18.33 2.25
CA LYS A 13 -21.11 -18.37 2.58
C LYS A 13 -20.30 -19.28 1.66
N GLU A 14 -20.76 -20.50 1.42
CA GLU A 14 -20.02 -21.52 0.65
C GLU A 14 -19.75 -21.06 -0.78
N ARG A 15 -20.78 -20.57 -1.49
CA ARG A 15 -20.61 -20.08 -2.86
C ARG A 15 -19.80 -18.80 -2.91
N PHE A 16 -19.88 -17.98 -1.86
CA PHE A 16 -19.07 -16.78 -1.76
C PHE A 16 -17.58 -17.11 -1.59
N GLU A 17 -17.24 -18.05 -0.72
CA GLU A 17 -15.86 -18.54 -0.55
C GLU A 17 -15.33 -19.16 -1.86
N GLU A 18 -16.14 -19.97 -2.54
CA GLU A 18 -15.79 -20.53 -3.85
C GLU A 18 -15.52 -19.43 -4.90
N TYR A 19 -16.33 -18.36 -4.90
CA TYR A 19 -16.10 -17.20 -5.74
C TYR A 19 -14.75 -16.53 -5.42
N LEU A 20 -14.41 -16.34 -4.15
CA LEU A 20 -13.13 -15.73 -3.75
C LEU A 20 -11.93 -16.59 -4.18
N GLU A 21 -12.03 -17.92 -4.12
CA GLU A 21 -11.00 -18.83 -4.66
C GLU A 21 -10.88 -18.76 -6.18
N LYS A 22 -12.01 -18.63 -6.90
CA LYS A 22 -12.00 -18.35 -8.34
C LYS A 22 -11.33 -17.01 -8.66
N VAL A 23 -11.53 -15.98 -7.83
CA VAL A 23 -10.84 -14.68 -8.01
C VAL A 23 -9.33 -14.83 -7.76
N LYS A 24 -8.91 -15.50 -6.67
CA LYS A 24 -7.50 -15.77 -6.36
C LYS A 24 -6.78 -16.48 -7.50
N SER A 25 -7.42 -17.49 -8.09
CA SER A 25 -6.90 -18.28 -9.21
C SER A 25 -7.04 -17.60 -10.58
N GLY A 26 -7.58 -16.38 -10.64
CA GLY A 26 -7.77 -15.63 -11.89
C GLY A 26 -8.93 -16.11 -12.77
N LYS A 27 -9.72 -17.07 -12.31
CA LYS A 27 -10.91 -17.62 -13.00
C LYS A 27 -12.14 -16.72 -12.89
N ALA A 28 -12.14 -15.78 -11.95
CA ALA A 28 -13.17 -14.76 -11.79
C ALA A 28 -12.53 -13.38 -11.55
N LYS A 29 -13.32 -12.31 -11.71
CA LYS A 29 -12.90 -10.93 -11.47
C LYS A 29 -13.63 -10.35 -10.27
N ILE A 30 -12.95 -9.49 -9.53
CA ILE A 30 -13.53 -8.65 -8.48
C ILE A 30 -13.37 -7.18 -8.86
N ALA A 31 -14.40 -6.38 -8.58
CA ALA A 31 -14.36 -4.94 -8.84
C ALA A 31 -13.57 -4.23 -7.72
N ALA A 32 -12.51 -3.51 -8.13
CA ALA A 32 -11.72 -2.63 -7.25
C ALA A 32 -11.90 -1.13 -7.59
N GLY A 33 -12.27 -0.79 -8.83
CA GLY A 33 -12.30 0.61 -9.30
C GLY A 33 -13.36 1.52 -8.66
N ALA A 34 -14.30 0.97 -7.91
CA ALA A 34 -15.30 1.75 -7.16
C ALA A 34 -14.86 2.07 -5.72
N LEU A 35 -13.69 1.58 -5.28
CA LEU A 35 -13.12 1.85 -3.97
C LEU A 35 -11.86 2.69 -4.09
N LEU A 36 -11.69 3.59 -3.13
CA LEU A 36 -10.44 4.30 -2.92
C LEU A 36 -9.45 3.43 -2.12
N PRO A 37 -8.13 3.61 -2.28
CA PRO A 37 -7.13 2.77 -1.60
C PRO A 37 -7.31 2.69 -0.07
N HIS A 38 -7.62 3.82 0.57
CA HIS A 38 -7.81 3.88 2.02
C HIS A 38 -9.09 3.17 2.49
N GLU A 39 -10.11 3.07 1.64
CA GLU A 39 -11.32 2.29 1.95
C GLU A 39 -11.04 0.79 1.93
N ILE A 40 -10.11 0.35 1.07
CA ILE A 40 -9.64 -1.04 1.05
C ILE A 40 -8.85 -1.33 2.33
N ILE A 41 -7.91 -0.46 2.71
CA ILE A 41 -7.16 -0.59 3.98
C ILE A 41 -8.10 -0.61 5.19
N ALA A 42 -9.13 0.25 5.21
CA ALA A 42 -10.11 0.27 6.30
C ALA A 42 -10.95 -1.02 6.40
N SER A 43 -11.07 -1.79 5.30
CA SER A 43 -11.82 -3.06 5.26
C SER A 43 -10.99 -4.30 5.61
N LEU A 44 -9.73 -4.12 6.05
CA LEU A 44 -8.84 -5.23 6.46
C LEU A 44 -9.34 -5.96 7.72
N ASP A 45 -10.04 -5.27 8.60
CA ASP A 45 -10.56 -5.81 9.87
C ASP A 45 -12.01 -6.30 9.77
N ASP A 46 -12.57 -6.39 8.56
CA ASP A 46 -13.93 -6.85 8.32
C ASP A 46 -14.10 -8.36 8.64
N ALA A 47 -15.37 -8.80 8.77
CA ALA A 47 -15.72 -10.15 9.22
C ALA A 47 -15.24 -11.32 8.32
N ASP A 48 -14.78 -11.04 7.09
CA ASP A 48 -14.11 -12.01 6.21
C ASP A 48 -12.61 -12.15 6.48
N GLY A 49 -12.09 -11.54 7.54
CA GLY A 49 -10.67 -11.55 7.87
C GLY A 49 -9.80 -10.82 6.84
N GLY A 50 -10.37 -9.83 6.13
CA GLY A 50 -9.66 -9.02 5.15
C GLY A 50 -9.42 -9.67 3.78
N GLN A 51 -9.93 -10.89 3.53
CA GLN A 51 -9.70 -11.61 2.27
C GLN A 51 -10.20 -10.83 1.03
N VAL A 52 -11.35 -10.17 1.12
CA VAL A 52 -11.87 -9.34 0.04
C VAL A 52 -10.99 -8.11 -0.17
N ALA A 53 -10.52 -7.49 0.92
CA ALA A 53 -9.65 -6.32 0.85
C ALA A 53 -8.34 -6.65 0.11
N GLU A 54 -7.71 -7.79 0.43
CA GLU A 54 -6.52 -8.31 -0.26
C GLU A 54 -6.74 -8.44 -1.77
N LEU A 55 -7.83 -9.09 -2.17
CA LEU A 55 -8.13 -9.32 -3.59
C LEU A 55 -8.44 -8.01 -4.33
N GLN A 56 -9.13 -7.08 -3.67
CA GLN A 56 -9.40 -5.77 -4.22
C GLN A 56 -8.14 -4.92 -4.35
N TRP A 57 -7.24 -4.98 -3.37
CA TRP A 57 -5.95 -4.30 -3.41
C TRP A 57 -5.08 -4.81 -4.56
N LYS A 58 -4.88 -6.13 -4.64
CA LYS A 58 -4.13 -6.75 -5.74
C LYS A 58 -4.67 -6.33 -7.09
N ARG A 59 -6.00 -6.34 -7.25
CA ARG A 59 -6.65 -5.90 -8.49
C ARG A 59 -6.39 -4.42 -8.79
N MET A 60 -6.42 -3.55 -7.78
CA MET A 60 -6.13 -2.12 -7.92
C MET A 60 -4.69 -1.87 -8.37
N VAL A 61 -3.73 -2.53 -7.72
CA VAL A 61 -2.30 -2.44 -8.06
C VAL A 61 -2.06 -2.92 -9.49
N ASP A 62 -2.62 -4.08 -9.86
CA ASP A 62 -2.55 -4.60 -11.24
C ASP A 62 -3.09 -3.60 -12.27
N ASP A 63 -4.23 -2.97 -11.98
CA ASP A 63 -4.87 -2.01 -12.89
C ASP A 63 -4.09 -0.70 -13.02
N MET A 64 -3.45 -0.25 -11.93
CA MET A 64 -2.62 0.95 -11.94
C MET A 64 -1.24 0.68 -12.59
N SER A 65 -0.64 -0.49 -12.33
CA SER A 65 0.63 -0.90 -12.93
C SER A 65 0.53 -0.98 -14.45
N ARG A 66 -0.58 -1.51 -14.99
CA ARG A 66 -0.85 -1.51 -16.45
C ARG A 66 -0.94 -0.12 -17.08
N LYS A 67 -1.22 0.94 -16.30
CA LYS A 67 -1.22 2.31 -16.81
C LYS A 67 0.20 2.89 -16.92
N GLY A 68 1.20 2.23 -16.32
CA GLY A 68 2.62 2.61 -16.43
C GLY A 68 2.97 3.96 -15.81
N LYS A 69 2.22 4.40 -14.80
CA LYS A 69 2.48 5.67 -14.08
C LYS A 69 3.06 5.37 -12.71
N LEU A 70 3.86 6.30 -12.19
CA LEU A 70 4.48 6.23 -10.85
C LEU A 70 5.54 5.12 -10.71
N ASN A 71 6.17 4.69 -11.80
CA ASN A 71 7.21 3.66 -11.77
C ASN A 71 8.56 4.16 -11.20
N ASN A 72 8.81 5.48 -11.21
CA ASN A 72 9.95 6.12 -10.58
C ASN A 72 9.49 7.18 -9.57
N CYS A 73 8.94 6.74 -8.45
CA CYS A 73 8.44 7.61 -7.38
C CYS A 73 8.89 7.07 -6.02
N LEU A 74 8.91 7.93 -5.00
CA LEU A 74 9.16 7.50 -3.63
C LEU A 74 8.22 8.25 -2.71
N ALA A 75 7.47 7.50 -1.92
CA ALA A 75 6.55 8.09 -0.97
C ALA A 75 7.30 8.47 0.31
N VAL A 76 7.05 9.70 0.78
CA VAL A 76 7.40 10.15 2.12
C VAL A 76 6.08 10.19 2.90
N SER A 77 5.91 9.29 3.87
CA SER A 77 4.62 9.08 4.52
C SER A 77 4.62 9.58 5.96
N ASP A 78 3.63 10.42 6.27
CA ASP A 78 3.31 10.84 7.63
C ASP A 78 2.30 9.89 8.25
N VAL A 79 2.75 9.13 9.24
CA VAL A 79 1.94 8.22 10.06
C VAL A 79 1.90 8.67 11.51
N SER A 80 2.12 9.96 11.76
CA SER A 80 2.11 10.53 13.10
C SER A 80 0.75 10.45 13.77
N GLY A 81 0.74 10.56 15.10
CA GLY A 81 -0.49 10.48 15.90
C GLY A 81 -1.54 11.52 15.50
N SER A 82 -1.15 12.68 14.96
CA SER A 82 -2.07 13.70 14.44
C SER A 82 -2.83 13.23 13.20
N MET A 83 -2.30 12.23 12.48
CA MET A 83 -2.94 11.62 11.32
C MET A 83 -4.01 10.59 11.71
N SER A 84 -4.25 10.36 13.01
CA SER A 84 -5.19 9.34 13.49
C SER A 84 -6.55 9.35 12.77
N GLY A 85 -7.03 8.14 12.44
CA GLY A 85 -8.25 7.93 11.68
C GLY A 85 -8.02 7.87 10.16
N ILE A 86 -8.92 8.53 9.41
CA ILE A 86 -8.91 8.50 7.94
C ILE A 86 -7.60 9.06 7.35
N PRO A 87 -7.00 10.17 7.85
CA PRO A 87 -5.77 10.70 7.26
C PRO A 87 -4.62 9.69 7.23
N MET A 88 -4.44 8.92 8.31
CA MET A 88 -3.42 7.88 8.39
C MET A 88 -3.71 6.74 7.44
N ASN A 89 -4.98 6.31 7.32
CA ASN A 89 -5.35 5.28 6.34
C ASN A 89 -5.07 5.74 4.90
N VAL A 90 -5.27 7.03 4.61
CA VAL A 90 -4.94 7.63 3.31
C VAL A 90 -3.42 7.65 3.09
N ALA A 91 -2.64 8.10 4.07
CA ALA A 91 -1.18 8.14 3.99
C ALA A 91 -0.57 6.75 3.76
N ILE A 92 -0.98 5.77 4.58
CA ILE A 92 -0.55 4.36 4.46
C ILE A 92 -0.94 3.81 3.09
N ALA A 93 -2.20 3.96 2.67
CA ALA A 93 -2.66 3.40 1.41
C ALA A 93 -1.94 4.01 0.20
N LEU A 94 -1.75 5.33 0.16
CA LEU A 94 -1.04 5.95 -0.95
C LEU A 94 0.46 5.62 -0.94
N GLY A 95 1.09 5.59 0.24
CA GLY A 95 2.49 5.22 0.39
C GLY A 95 2.77 3.79 -0.08
N MET A 96 1.92 2.85 0.34
CA MET A 96 1.99 1.45 -0.09
C MET A 96 1.74 1.29 -1.59
N LEU A 97 0.71 1.97 -2.11
CA LEU A 97 0.38 1.90 -3.54
C LEU A 97 1.53 2.41 -4.40
N VAL A 98 2.13 3.55 -4.06
CA VAL A 98 3.32 4.07 -4.77
C VAL A 98 4.47 3.08 -4.69
N SER A 99 4.78 2.59 -3.48
CA SER A 99 5.85 1.62 -3.25
C SER A 99 5.70 0.33 -4.08
N GLU A 100 4.48 -0.17 -4.27
CA GLU A 100 4.21 -1.37 -5.09
C GLU A 100 4.24 -1.10 -6.61
N LEU A 101 3.92 0.11 -7.04
CA LEU A 101 3.94 0.51 -8.44
C LEU A 101 5.34 0.87 -8.94
N CYS A 102 6.24 1.24 -8.03
CA CYS A 102 7.61 1.60 -8.36
C CYS A 102 8.46 0.41 -8.85
N GLU A 103 9.50 0.74 -9.61
CA GLU A 103 10.56 -0.17 -10.02
C GLU A 103 11.75 -0.09 -9.06
N GLU A 104 12.67 -1.05 -9.18
CA GLU A 104 13.95 -0.98 -8.46
C GLU A 104 14.73 0.28 -8.88
N PRO A 105 15.38 0.98 -7.93
CA PRO A 105 15.63 0.56 -6.53
C PRO A 105 14.57 1.03 -5.52
N TRP A 106 13.49 1.69 -5.95
CA TRP A 106 12.52 2.33 -5.05
C TRP A 106 11.36 1.41 -4.67
N LYS A 107 11.15 0.34 -5.45
CA LYS A 107 10.13 -0.67 -5.22
C LYS A 107 10.19 -1.22 -3.80
N GLY A 108 9.00 -1.32 -3.20
CA GLY A 108 8.83 -1.87 -1.86
C GLY A 108 9.35 -0.97 -0.75
N LYS A 109 9.70 0.29 -1.02
CA LYS A 109 10.33 1.19 -0.04
C LYS A 109 9.53 2.47 0.18
N ILE A 110 9.65 3.00 1.38
CA ILE A 110 8.99 4.22 1.84
C ILE A 110 9.91 5.00 2.77
N ILE A 111 9.85 6.32 2.72
CA ILE A 111 10.57 7.19 3.66
C ILE A 111 9.62 7.67 4.76
N THR A 112 10.08 7.65 6.00
CA THR A 112 9.33 8.20 7.14
C THR A 112 9.35 9.72 7.14
N PHE A 113 8.19 10.34 7.41
CA PHE A 113 8.09 11.77 7.68
C PHE A 113 8.62 12.06 9.10
N SER A 114 9.94 12.21 9.23
CA SER A 114 10.61 12.42 10.51
C SER A 114 11.81 13.39 10.41
N SER A 115 12.32 13.86 11.56
CA SER A 115 13.52 14.70 11.64
C SER A 115 14.81 13.94 11.35
N ASP A 116 14.71 12.60 11.38
CA ASP A 116 15.74 11.65 10.99
C ASP A 116 15.11 10.62 10.03
N PRO A 117 14.78 11.04 8.79
CA PRO A 117 14.02 10.21 7.87
C PRO A 117 14.82 8.96 7.52
N LYS A 118 14.14 7.81 7.52
CA LYS A 118 14.74 6.52 7.19
C LYS A 118 14.00 5.90 6.02
N LEU A 119 14.77 5.28 5.13
CA LEU A 119 14.23 4.45 4.07
C LEU A 119 13.93 3.07 4.63
N HIS A 120 12.66 2.72 4.71
CA HIS A 120 12.20 1.41 5.15
C HIS A 120 11.80 0.57 3.94
N ALA A 121 12.28 -0.67 3.89
CA ALA A 121 11.66 -1.70 3.06
C ALA A 121 10.40 -2.20 3.77
N ILE A 122 9.26 -2.17 3.10
CA ILE A 122 7.99 -2.63 3.66
C ILE A 122 8.04 -4.15 3.78
N GLU A 123 7.92 -4.66 5.00
CA GLU A 123 7.90 -6.09 5.29
C GLU A 123 6.46 -6.62 5.44
N GLY A 124 6.27 -7.91 5.14
CA GLY A 124 5.00 -8.61 5.22
C GLY A 124 4.53 -9.18 3.89
N ASP A 125 3.80 -10.29 3.95
CA ASP A 125 3.30 -11.01 2.77
C ASP A 125 1.88 -10.55 2.42
N SER A 126 1.09 -10.23 3.44
CA SER A 126 -0.29 -9.73 3.32
C SER A 126 -0.36 -8.20 3.35
N LEU A 127 -1.38 -7.62 2.72
CA LEU A 127 -1.77 -6.21 2.88
C LEU A 127 -1.96 -5.84 4.35
N CYS A 128 -2.50 -6.77 5.15
CA CYS A 128 -2.67 -6.58 6.59
C CYS A 128 -1.32 -6.37 7.31
N GLU A 129 -0.36 -7.27 7.09
CA GLU A 129 0.98 -7.18 7.69
C GLU A 129 1.72 -5.94 7.21
N LYS A 130 1.71 -5.67 5.90
CA LYS A 130 2.34 -4.48 5.33
C LYS A 130 1.74 -3.18 5.88
N SER A 131 0.41 -3.10 5.98
CA SER A 131 -0.29 -1.95 6.56
C SER A 131 0.08 -1.74 8.03
N LYS A 132 0.16 -2.83 8.80
CA LYS A 132 0.64 -2.80 10.20
C LYS A 132 2.09 -2.37 10.30
N PHE A 133 2.96 -2.87 9.43
CA PHE A 133 4.36 -2.46 9.37
C PHE A 133 4.46 -0.95 9.16
N VAL A 134 3.79 -0.41 8.14
CA VAL A 134 3.82 1.03 7.84
C VAL A 134 3.25 1.87 8.99
N ARG A 135 2.18 1.40 9.63
CA ARG A 135 1.56 2.07 10.79
C ARG A 135 2.47 2.13 12.01
N CYS A 136 3.29 1.11 12.21
CA CYS A 136 4.17 0.97 13.37
C CYS A 136 5.60 1.44 13.11
N MET A 137 5.89 2.02 11.93
CA MET A 137 7.20 2.60 11.66
C MET A 137 7.51 3.72 12.65
N ASP A 138 8.79 3.84 13.02
CA ASP A 138 9.27 4.88 13.92
C ASP A 138 9.10 6.25 13.25
N TRP A 139 8.15 7.03 13.74
CA TRP A 139 7.80 8.34 13.22
C TRP A 139 8.22 9.44 14.20
N GLY A 140 8.72 10.54 13.64
CA GLY A 140 9.08 11.75 14.39
C GLY A 140 7.98 12.80 14.33
N MET A 141 8.08 13.86 15.14
CA MET A 141 7.08 14.94 15.19
C MET A 141 7.31 16.07 14.16
N SER A 142 8.34 15.96 13.32
CA SER A 142 8.71 16.97 12.31
C SER A 142 9.41 16.29 11.14
N THR A 143 9.60 16.97 10.01
CA THR A 143 10.34 16.43 8.86
C THR A 143 11.52 17.30 8.47
N ASN A 144 12.63 16.65 8.14
CA ASN A 144 13.79 17.30 7.55
C ASN A 144 13.94 16.91 6.08
N PHE A 145 13.43 17.76 5.18
CA PHE A 145 13.48 17.52 3.73
C PHE A 145 14.91 17.41 3.19
N GLN A 146 15.88 18.15 3.73
CA GLN A 146 17.26 18.03 3.30
C GLN A 146 17.76 16.60 3.52
N LYS A 147 17.52 16.03 4.69
CA LYS A 147 17.88 14.64 4.99
C LYS A 147 17.15 13.63 4.10
N VAL A 148 15.90 13.91 3.70
CA VAL A 148 15.18 13.06 2.74
C VAL A 148 15.95 13.02 1.40
N PHE A 149 16.40 14.16 0.90
CA PHE A 149 17.22 14.22 -0.32
C PHE A 149 18.57 13.54 -0.12
N ASP A 150 19.21 13.68 1.05
CA ASP A 150 20.47 13.00 1.34
C ASP A 150 20.31 11.47 1.33
N VAL A 151 19.21 10.93 1.88
CA VAL A 151 18.88 9.50 1.82
C VAL A 151 18.64 9.02 0.39
N ILE A 152 17.92 9.80 -0.42
CA ILE A 152 17.70 9.49 -1.85
C ILE A 152 19.05 9.47 -2.58
N LEU A 153 19.90 10.46 -2.34
CA LEU A 153 21.23 10.55 -2.93
C LEU A 153 22.11 9.36 -2.51
N GLU A 154 22.07 8.95 -1.25
CA GLU A 154 22.83 7.79 -0.76
C GLU A 154 22.45 6.50 -1.50
N VAL A 155 21.16 6.25 -1.72
CA VAL A 155 20.69 5.11 -2.52
C VAL A 155 21.16 5.24 -3.97
N ALA A 156 21.07 6.43 -4.55
CA ALA A 156 21.48 6.67 -5.93
C ALA A 156 22.98 6.41 -6.15
N VAL A 157 23.82 6.88 -5.22
CA VAL A 157 25.28 6.68 -5.26
C VAL A 157 25.63 5.21 -5.04
N LYS A 158 25.04 4.55 -4.01
CA LYS A 158 25.29 3.12 -3.74
C LYS A 158 24.81 2.22 -4.89
N GLY A 159 23.70 2.58 -5.52
CA GLY A 159 23.13 1.85 -6.66
C GLY A 159 23.75 2.20 -8.01
N ASN A 160 24.65 3.18 -8.07
CA ASN A 160 25.20 3.74 -9.31
C ASN A 160 24.10 4.04 -10.35
N LEU A 161 23.03 4.72 -9.90
CA LEU A 161 21.84 4.93 -10.73
C LEU A 161 22.13 5.90 -11.88
N PRO A 162 21.60 5.62 -13.08
CA PRO A 162 21.62 6.60 -14.15
C PRO A 162 20.66 7.75 -13.83
N THR A 163 20.93 8.94 -14.40
CA THR A 163 20.20 10.18 -14.09
C THR A 163 18.70 10.08 -14.33
N ASP A 164 18.26 9.27 -15.30
CA ASP A 164 16.86 9.03 -15.62
C ASP A 164 16.10 8.18 -14.57
N ARG A 165 16.83 7.53 -13.65
CA ARG A 165 16.28 6.75 -12.53
C ARG A 165 16.44 7.41 -11.17
N MET A 166 17.02 8.60 -11.13
CA MET A 166 16.99 9.46 -9.95
C MET A 166 15.58 10.06 -9.80
N ILE A 167 15.16 10.38 -8.57
CA ILE A 167 13.86 11.02 -8.27
C ILE A 167 14.11 12.48 -7.93
#